data_AF-A0A0W1R2P4-F1
#
_entry.id   AF-A0A0W1R2P4-F1
#
_cell.length_a   1.000
_cell.length_b   1.000
_cell.length_c   1.000
_cell.angle_alpha   90.00
_cell.angle_beta   90.00
_cell.angle_gamma   90.00
#
_symmetry.space_group_name_H-M   'P 1'
#
loop_
_entity.id
_entity.type
_entity.pdbx_description
1 polymer ?
#
loop_
_entity_poly.entity_id
_entity_poly.type
_entity_poly.pdbx_seq_one_letter_code
_entity_poly.pdbx_strand_id
1 'polypeptide(L)'
;AKGMPDDAEMFLTEHDPGELDMARDFLERAGLADGTTFLEGDALELVDSVDGEFDLVLFDHQKHRYAEAFDVIRDRVAVGGIVVADNVMRGPIDFGALVDWGEGTAQALDGTNDDTRGIAAYLDAVRADPRYETIVLPVGNGLAVSSRLE
;
A
#
# COMPACT_ATOMS: atom_id res chain seq x y z
N ALA A 1 0.23 -13.59 5.05
CA ALA A 1 0.40 -14.83 5.86
C ALA A 1 0.46 -16.12 5.02
N LYS A 2 -0.64 -16.77 4.59
CA LYS A 2 -0.58 -18.12 3.95
C LYS A 2 0.29 -18.28 2.69
N GLY A 3 0.51 -17.19 1.95
CA GLY A 3 1.37 -17.19 0.76
C GLY A 3 2.84 -16.88 1.06
N MET A 4 3.20 -16.66 2.33
CA MET A 4 4.55 -16.33 2.76
C MET A 4 5.34 -17.61 3.08
N PRO A 5 6.68 -17.58 2.95
CA PRO A 5 7.55 -18.62 3.49
C PRO A 5 7.33 -18.86 5.00
N ASP A 6 7.68 -20.06 5.48
CA ASP A 6 7.50 -20.44 6.90
C ASP A 6 8.36 -19.59 7.86
N ASP A 7 9.46 -19.02 7.38
CA ASP A 7 10.40 -18.18 8.12
C ASP A 7 10.17 -16.68 7.92
N ALA A 8 9.10 -16.30 7.21
CA ALA A 8 8.79 -14.90 6.95
C ALA A 8 8.10 -14.24 8.16
N GLU A 9 8.44 -12.97 8.38
CA GLU A 9 7.79 -12.12 9.38
C GLU A 9 6.77 -11.20 8.71
N MET A 10 5.61 -11.02 9.35
CA MET A 10 4.56 -10.10 8.90
C MET A 10 4.33 -9.03 9.97
N PHE A 11 4.39 -7.77 9.57
CA PHE A 11 3.97 -6.65 10.41
C PHE A 11 2.56 -6.22 9.98
N LEU A 12 1.60 -6.29 10.89
CA LEU A 12 0.22 -5.88 10.65
C LEU A 12 -0.09 -4.68 11.53
N THR A 13 -0.33 -3.54 10.88
CA THR A 13 -0.68 -2.28 11.53
C THR A 13 -2.18 -2.05 11.49
N GLU A 14 -2.79 -1.65 12.60
CA GLU A 14 -4.19 -1.21 12.64
C GLU A 14 -4.35 -0.15 13.74
N HIS A 15 -5.12 0.90 13.47
CA HIS A 15 -5.38 1.99 14.41
C HIS A 15 -6.58 1.70 15.33
N ASP A 16 -7.52 0.86 14.90
CA ASP A 16 -8.63 0.41 15.74
C ASP A 16 -8.23 -0.85 16.53
N PRO A 17 -8.15 -0.77 17.87
CA PRO A 17 -7.73 -1.92 18.69
C PRO A 17 -8.70 -3.11 18.60
N GLY A 18 -9.99 -2.86 18.36
CA GLY A 18 -10.99 -3.91 18.22
C GLY A 18 -10.84 -4.67 16.91
N GLU A 19 -10.51 -3.99 15.81
CA GLU A 19 -10.18 -4.62 14.53
C GLU A 19 -8.84 -5.37 14.61
N LEU A 20 -7.85 -4.82 15.32
CA LEU A 20 -6.57 -5.50 15.55
C LEU A 20 -6.74 -6.79 16.36
N ASP A 21 -7.53 -6.76 17.43
CA ASP A 21 -7.87 -7.93 18.23
C ASP A 21 -8.62 -8.98 17.40
N MET A 22 -9.52 -8.55 16.52
CA MET A 22 -10.21 -9.44 15.61
C MET A 22 -9.25 -10.09 14.60
N ALA A 23 -8.33 -9.33 14.03
CA ALA A 23 -7.29 -9.84 13.15
C ALA A 23 -6.42 -10.88 13.86
N ARG A 24 -6.08 -10.63 15.13
CA ARG A 24 -5.33 -11.57 15.98
C ARG A 24 -6.09 -12.88 16.18
N ASP A 25 -7.36 -12.86 16.58
CA ASP A 25 -8.16 -14.09 16.73
C ASP A 25 -8.19 -14.93 15.45
N PHE A 26 -8.44 -14.28 14.30
CA PHE A 26 -8.49 -15.00 13.03
C PHE A 26 -7.14 -15.61 12.63
N LEU A 27 -6.03 -14.90 12.86
CA LEU A 27 -4.70 -15.41 12.56
C LEU A 27 -4.26 -16.52 13.54
N GLU A 28 -4.64 -16.43 14.81
CA GLU A 28 -4.42 -17.51 15.80
C GLU A 28 -5.16 -18.79 15.37
N ARG A 29 -6.44 -18.67 15.03
CA ARG A 29 -7.26 -19.81 14.56
C ARG A 29 -6.74 -20.42 13.26
N ALA A 30 -6.02 -19.65 12.45
CA ALA A 30 -5.39 -20.10 11.23
C ALA A 30 -3.98 -20.68 11.45
N GLY A 31 -3.41 -20.58 12.66
CA GLY A 31 -2.04 -21.00 12.97
C GLY A 31 -0.97 -20.08 12.35
N LEU A 32 -1.29 -18.80 12.17
CA LEU A 32 -0.45 -17.80 11.48
C LEU A 32 -0.01 -16.65 12.39
N ALA A 33 -0.48 -16.63 13.64
CA ALA A 33 -0.15 -15.57 14.60
C ALA A 33 1.33 -15.55 15.00
N ASP A 34 2.00 -16.70 15.05
CA ASP A 34 3.40 -16.81 15.51
C ASP A 34 4.39 -16.05 14.61
N GLY A 35 4.08 -15.89 13.32
CA GLY A 35 4.86 -15.10 12.36
C GLY A 35 4.32 -13.68 12.15
N THR A 36 3.39 -13.22 12.99
CA THR A 36 2.75 -11.90 12.85
C THR A 36 3.01 -11.01 14.06
N THR A 37 3.68 -9.88 13.81
CA THR A 37 3.80 -8.78 14.76
C THR A 37 2.64 -7.81 14.54
N PHE A 38 1.79 -7.66 15.56
CA PHE A 38 0.61 -6.79 15.54
C PHE A 38 0.95 -5.44 16.16
N LEU A 39 0.78 -4.35 15.42
CA LEU A 39 1.16 -3.00 15.83
C LEU A 39 -0.09 -2.10 15.85
N GLU A 40 -0.45 -1.61 17.03
CA GLU A 40 -1.59 -0.70 17.21
C GLU A 40 -1.16 0.75 17.01
N GLY A 41 -1.79 1.47 16.08
CA GLY A 41 -1.52 2.89 15.83
C GLY A 41 -1.48 3.28 14.34
N ASP A 42 -0.96 4.48 14.06
CA ASP A 42 -0.77 4.95 12.70
C ASP A 42 0.39 4.20 12.02
N ALA A 43 0.11 3.51 10.91
CA ALA A 43 1.10 2.78 10.14
C ALA A 43 2.32 3.63 9.75
N LEU A 44 2.14 4.92 9.49
CA LEU A 44 3.23 5.81 9.06
C LEU A 44 4.16 6.19 10.21
N GLU A 45 3.68 6.12 11.46
CA GLU A 45 4.51 6.31 12.66
C GLU A 45 5.18 5.00 13.07
N LEU A 46 4.44 3.88 12.93
CA LEU A 46 4.87 2.56 13.39
C LEU A 46 5.95 1.94 12.51
N VAL A 47 6.03 2.30 11.24
CA VAL A 47 7.05 1.77 10.33
C VAL A 47 8.47 1.96 10.86
N ASP A 48 8.77 3.09 11.52
CA ASP A 48 10.08 3.38 12.12
C ASP A 48 10.42 2.50 13.33
N SER A 49 9.43 1.82 13.92
CA SER A 49 9.65 0.84 14.99
C SER A 49 10.07 -0.55 14.49
N VAL A 50 9.94 -0.78 13.18
CA VAL A 50 10.36 -2.02 12.53
C VAL A 50 11.77 -1.80 12.00
N ASP A 51 12.68 -2.74 12.23
CA ASP A 51 14.04 -2.69 11.68
C ASP A 51 14.11 -3.39 10.32
N GLY A 52 15.00 -2.93 9.45
CA GLY A 52 15.31 -3.59 8.18
C GLY A 52 14.47 -3.15 6.98
N GLU A 53 14.60 -3.92 5.90
CA GLU A 53 13.92 -3.70 4.62
C GLU A 53 12.72 -4.66 4.46
N PHE A 54 11.75 -4.25 3.65
CA PHE A 54 10.55 -5.02 3.33
C PHE A 54 10.64 -5.65 1.95
N ASP A 55 10.37 -6.96 1.86
CA ASP A 55 10.22 -7.66 0.58
C ASP A 55 8.86 -7.36 -0.07
N LEU A 56 7.84 -7.10 0.74
CA LEU A 56 6.48 -6.79 0.30
C LEU A 56 5.82 -5.79 1.24
N VAL A 57 5.24 -4.73 0.68
CA VAL A 57 4.43 -3.74 1.41
C VAL A 57 3.05 -3.67 0.77
N LEU A 58 1.98 -3.76 1.56
CA LEU A 58 0.60 -3.61 1.11
C LEU A 58 0.01 -2.30 1.65
N PHE A 59 -0.41 -1.42 0.75
CA PHE A 59 -1.23 -0.26 1.08
C PHE A 59 -2.70 -0.56 0.83
N ASP A 60 -3.44 -0.71 1.92
CA ASP A 60 -4.91 -0.80 1.90
C ASP A 60 -5.51 0.03 3.05
N HIS A 61 -5.12 1.30 3.11
CA HIS A 61 -5.57 2.26 4.13
C HIS A 61 -6.21 3.49 3.46
N GLN A 62 -6.08 4.67 4.08
CA GLN A 62 -6.60 5.92 3.54
C GLN A 62 -5.85 6.35 2.25
N LYS A 63 -6.55 6.39 1.12
CA LYS A 63 -5.97 6.58 -0.22
C LYS A 63 -5.29 7.94 -0.40
N HIS A 64 -5.81 8.99 0.25
CA HIS A 64 -5.18 10.31 0.27
C HIS A 64 -3.77 10.32 0.90
N ARG A 65 -3.39 9.29 1.65
CA ARG A 65 -2.06 9.15 2.27
C ARG A 65 -1.11 8.22 1.53
N TYR A 66 -1.50 7.60 0.41
CA TYR A 66 -0.63 6.62 -0.26
C TYR A 66 0.71 7.21 -0.74
N ALA A 67 0.72 8.48 -1.13
CA ALA A 67 1.96 9.17 -1.50
C ALA A 67 2.88 9.40 -0.30
N GLU A 68 2.30 9.77 0.85
CA GLU A 68 3.02 9.91 2.13
C GLU A 68 3.57 8.55 2.58
N ALA A 69 2.74 7.51 2.53
CA ALA A 69 3.13 6.14 2.84
C ALA A 69 4.30 5.66 1.98
N PHE A 70 4.27 5.95 0.67
CA PHE A 70 5.36 5.62 -0.25
C PHE A 70 6.65 6.36 0.10
N ASP A 71 6.58 7.66 0.40
CA ASP A 71 7.77 8.44 0.76
C ASP A 71 8.47 7.87 2.00
N VAL A 72 7.69 7.40 2.97
CA VAL A 72 8.21 6.79 4.20
C VAL A 72 8.87 5.43 3.96
N ILE A 73 8.32 4.59 3.09
CA ILE A 73 8.82 3.21 2.89
C ILE A 73 9.79 3.03 1.74
N ARG A 74 9.87 3.94 0.76
CA ARG A 74 10.58 3.69 -0.52
C ARG A 74 12.05 3.35 -0.37
N ASP A 75 12.73 3.92 0.62
CA ASP A 75 14.15 3.62 0.88
C ASP A 75 14.34 2.33 1.68
N ARG A 76 13.25 1.76 2.17
CA ARG A 76 13.18 0.57 3.02
C ARG A 76 12.53 -0.62 2.32
N VAL A 77 12.19 -0.54 1.05
CA VAL A 77 11.82 -1.73 0.26
C VAL A 77 13.09 -2.37 -0.27
N ALA A 78 13.29 -3.66 -0.09
CA ALA A 78 14.48 -4.33 -0.61
C ALA A 78 14.57 -4.23 -2.15
N VAL A 79 15.77 -4.34 -2.73
CA VAL A 79 15.90 -4.51 -4.19
C VAL A 79 15.22 -5.82 -4.61
N GLY A 80 14.31 -5.74 -5.58
CA GLY A 80 13.40 -6.83 -5.96
C GLY A 80 12.12 -6.90 -5.14
N GLY A 81 12.01 -6.08 -4.08
CA GLY A 81 10.82 -5.97 -3.24
C GLY A 81 9.68 -5.23 -3.94
N ILE A 82 8.47 -5.41 -3.42
CA ILE A 82 7.22 -4.99 -4.07
C ILE A 82 6.39 -4.11 -3.14
N VAL A 83 5.85 -3.01 -3.68
CA VAL A 83 4.79 -2.23 -3.05
C VAL A 83 3.51 -2.48 -3.83
N VAL A 84 2.46 -2.92 -3.14
CA VAL A 84 1.11 -3.11 -3.70
C VAL A 84 0.19 -2.08 -3.10
N ALA A 85 -0.41 -1.22 -3.93
CA ALA A 85 -1.49 -0.34 -3.50
C ALA A 85 -2.84 -0.87 -4.04
N ASP A 86 -3.78 -1.13 -3.14
CA ASP A 86 -5.09 -1.67 -3.48
C ASP A 86 -6.11 -0.56 -3.81
N ASN A 87 -7.18 -0.96 -4.49
CA ASN A 87 -8.36 -0.18 -4.84
C ASN A 87 -8.08 1.06 -5.69
N VAL A 88 -7.11 0.96 -6.61
CA VAL A 88 -6.73 2.08 -7.50
C VAL A 88 -7.65 2.24 -8.72
N MET A 89 -8.65 1.36 -8.91
CA MET A 89 -9.63 1.46 -10.00
C MET A 89 -11.10 1.52 -9.53
N ARG A 90 -11.42 1.13 -8.30
CA ARG A 90 -12.80 1.13 -7.75
C ARG A 90 -12.79 1.47 -6.27
N GLY A 91 -13.88 2.07 -5.79
CA GLY A 91 -14.05 2.46 -4.39
C GLY A 91 -14.46 3.92 -4.29
N PRO A 92 -14.00 4.68 -3.27
CA PRO A 92 -14.28 6.10 -3.14
C PRO A 92 -13.41 6.94 -4.10
N ILE A 93 -13.23 6.51 -5.35
CA ILE A 93 -12.39 7.21 -6.34
C ILE A 93 -13.14 7.41 -7.66
N ASP A 94 -12.74 8.43 -8.41
CA ASP A 94 -13.14 8.65 -9.80
C ASP A 94 -12.09 8.04 -10.73
N PHE A 95 -12.33 6.81 -11.17
CA PHE A 95 -11.41 6.12 -12.08
C PHE A 95 -11.37 6.75 -13.48
N GLY A 96 -12.46 7.38 -13.93
CA GLY A 96 -12.48 8.08 -15.22
C GLY A 96 -11.52 9.26 -15.20
N ALA A 97 -11.60 10.07 -14.15
CA ALA A 97 -10.66 11.17 -13.92
C ALA A 97 -9.20 10.70 -13.82
N LEU A 98 -8.94 9.55 -13.20
CA LEU A 98 -7.59 8.97 -13.15
C LEU A 98 -7.08 8.50 -14.52
N VAL A 99 -7.94 7.95 -15.36
CA VAL A 99 -7.58 7.62 -16.75
C VAL A 99 -7.25 8.90 -17.52
N ASP A 100 -8.13 9.91 -17.46
CA ASP A 100 -7.93 11.20 -18.14
C ASP A 100 -6.63 11.89 -17.66
N TRP A 101 -6.34 11.84 -16.36
CA TRP A 101 -5.10 12.33 -15.76
C TRP A 101 -3.88 11.57 -16.29
N GLY A 102 -3.93 10.23 -16.32
CA GLY A 102 -2.85 9.38 -16.81
C GLY A 102 -2.55 9.58 -18.31
N GLU A 103 -3.56 10.00 -19.08
CA GLU A 103 -3.44 10.39 -20.49
C GLU A 103 -2.95 11.84 -20.69
N GLY A 104 -2.80 12.61 -19.60
CA GLY A 104 -2.28 13.97 -19.61
C GLY A 104 -3.33 15.06 -19.85
N THR A 105 -4.61 14.77 -19.62
CA THR A 105 -5.69 15.76 -19.72
C THR A 105 -5.53 16.82 -18.63
N ALA A 106 -5.42 18.09 -19.04
CA ALA A 106 -5.32 19.20 -18.10
C ALA A 106 -6.56 19.26 -17.20
N GLN A 107 -6.36 19.51 -15.90
CA GLN A 107 -7.45 19.67 -14.92
C GLN A 107 -8.35 18.44 -14.76
N ALA A 108 -7.90 17.24 -15.19
CA ALA A 108 -8.67 16.01 -15.06
C ALA A 108 -9.09 15.69 -13.61
N LEU A 109 -8.30 16.14 -12.64
CA LEU A 109 -8.57 15.92 -11.22
C LEU A 109 -9.36 17.05 -10.55
N ASP A 110 -9.68 18.14 -11.27
CA ASP A 110 -10.40 19.28 -10.69
C ASP A 110 -11.80 18.87 -10.26
N GLY A 111 -12.13 19.16 -8.99
CA GLY A 111 -13.43 18.78 -8.41
C GLY A 111 -13.54 17.32 -7.97
N THR A 112 -12.49 16.51 -8.15
CA THR A 112 -12.44 15.13 -7.59
C THR A 112 -12.14 15.14 -6.09
N ASN A 113 -12.52 14.06 -5.41
CA ASN A 113 -12.30 13.91 -3.98
C ASN A 113 -10.81 13.70 -3.62
N ASP A 114 -10.49 13.77 -2.33
CA ASP A 114 -9.11 13.65 -1.84
C ASP A 114 -8.52 12.26 -2.13
N ASP A 115 -9.31 11.19 -2.08
CA ASP A 115 -8.84 9.83 -2.37
C ASP A 115 -8.40 9.68 -3.84
N THR A 116 -9.16 10.24 -4.78
CA THR A 116 -8.80 10.23 -6.22
C THR A 116 -7.47 10.97 -6.44
N ARG A 117 -7.34 12.16 -5.84
CA ARG A 117 -6.10 12.95 -5.90
C ARG A 117 -4.94 12.25 -5.20
N GLY A 118 -5.21 11.51 -4.12
CA GLY A 118 -4.25 10.67 -3.41
C GLY A 118 -3.66 9.56 -4.26
N ILE A 119 -4.51 8.82 -4.98
CA ILE A 119 -4.06 7.79 -5.93
C ILE A 119 -3.21 8.39 -7.04
N ALA A 120 -3.64 9.52 -7.63
CA ALA A 120 -2.85 10.21 -8.64
C ALA A 120 -1.48 10.64 -8.10
N ALA A 121 -1.44 11.26 -6.91
CA ALA A 121 -0.20 11.69 -6.28
C ALA A 121 0.74 10.51 -5.96
N TYR A 122 0.20 9.38 -5.51
CA TYR A 122 0.96 8.15 -5.29
C TYR A 122 1.57 7.62 -6.61
N LEU A 123 0.76 7.54 -7.66
CA LEU A 123 1.19 7.07 -8.98
C LEU A 123 2.24 8.01 -9.60
N ASP A 124 2.12 9.32 -9.42
CA ASP A 124 3.17 10.29 -9.79
C ASP A 124 4.45 10.06 -8.99
N ALA A 125 4.34 9.87 -7.67
CA ALA A 125 5.50 9.70 -6.79
C ALA A 125 6.31 8.44 -7.15
N VAL A 126 5.63 7.32 -7.37
CA VAL A 126 6.33 6.07 -7.76
C VAL A 126 6.88 6.15 -9.18
N ARG A 127 6.17 6.82 -10.11
CA ARG A 127 6.66 7.04 -11.48
C ARG A 127 7.86 7.98 -11.55
N ALA A 128 7.97 8.92 -10.61
CA ALA A 128 9.09 9.86 -10.53
C ALA A 128 10.36 9.23 -9.93
N ASP A 129 10.23 8.11 -9.20
CA ASP A 129 11.37 7.39 -8.62
C ASP A 129 11.89 6.33 -9.61
N PRO A 130 13.06 6.55 -10.25
CA PRO A 130 13.58 5.65 -11.29
C PRO A 130 13.94 4.25 -10.77
N ARG A 131 14.01 4.07 -9.44
CA ARG A 131 14.23 2.76 -8.82
C ARG A 131 13.00 1.86 -8.92
N TYR A 132 11.83 2.39 -9.26
CA TYR A 132 10.59 1.62 -9.30
C TYR A 132 10.01 1.49 -10.71
N GLU A 133 9.47 0.31 -10.99
CA GLU A 133 8.61 0.07 -12.14
C GLU A 133 7.21 -0.33 -11.67
N THR A 134 6.17 0.30 -12.21
CA THR A 134 4.79 0.11 -11.77
C THR A 134 3.90 -0.41 -12.89
N ILE A 135 3.10 -1.42 -12.58
CA ILE A 135 2.01 -1.91 -13.41
C ILE A 135 0.68 -1.75 -12.67
N VAL A 136 -0.37 -1.37 -13.39
CA VAL A 136 -1.73 -1.30 -12.83
C VAL A 136 -2.55 -2.47 -13.38
N LEU A 137 -3.00 -3.35 -12.49
CA LEU A 137 -3.70 -4.59 -12.83
C LEU A 137 -5.20 -4.49 -12.51
N PRO A 138 -6.09 -4.89 -13.44
CA PRO A 138 -7.54 -4.87 -13.23
C PRO A 138 -8.03 -6.09 -12.44
N VAL A 139 -7.37 -6.40 -11.32
CA VAL A 139 -7.75 -7.47 -10.40
C VAL A 139 -8.51 -6.86 -9.22
N GLY A 140 -9.68 -7.43 -8.89
CA GLY A 140 -10.52 -6.90 -7.82
C GLY A 140 -10.94 -5.45 -8.06
N ASN A 141 -10.59 -4.56 -7.13
CA ASN A 141 -10.83 -3.12 -7.23
C ASN A 141 -9.67 -2.36 -7.90
N GLY A 142 -8.72 -3.08 -8.50
CA GLY A 142 -7.54 -2.53 -9.14
C GLY A 142 -6.34 -2.53 -8.19
N LEU A 143 -5.20 -3.04 -8.65
CA LEU A 143 -3.94 -3.06 -7.92
C LEU A 143 -2.88 -2.26 -8.68
N ALA A 144 -2.21 -1.33 -8.03
CA ALA A 144 -0.92 -0.82 -8.52
C ALA A 144 0.19 -1.64 -7.87
N VAL A 145 1.00 -2.31 -8.69
CA VAL A 145 2.11 -3.15 -8.25
C VAL A 145 3.41 -2.50 -8.71
N SER A 146 4.21 -2.07 -7.75
CA SER A 146 5.46 -1.35 -7.98
C SER A 146 6.63 -2.19 -7.49
N SER A 147 7.55 -2.56 -8.39
CA SER A 147 8.74 -3.37 -8.05
C SER A 147 9.97 -2.47 -7.98
N ARG A 148 10.77 -2.60 -6.92
CA ARG A 148 12.06 -1.89 -6.80
C ARG A 148 13.13 -2.64 -7.59
N LEU A 149 13.82 -1.96 -8.49
CA LEU A 149 14.81 -2.52 -9.41
C LEU A 149 16.26 -2.32 -8.93
N GLU A 150 16.54 -1.25 -8.17
CA GLU A 150 17.87 -0.89 -7.65
C GLU A 150 17.82 -0.10 -6.32
#